data_AF-A0A6H1L6R0-F1
#
_entry.id   AF-A0A6H1L6R0-F1
#
_cell.length_a   1.000
_cell.length_b   1.000
_cell.length_c   1.000
_cell.angle_alpha   90.00
_cell.angle_beta   90.00
_cell.angle_gamma   90.00
#
_symmetry.space_group_name_H-M   'P 1'
#
loop_
_entity.id
_entity.type
_entity.pdbx_description
1 polymer ?
#
loop_
_entity_poly.entity_id
_entity_poly.type
_entity_poly.pdbx_seq_one_letter_code
_entity_poly.pdbx_strand_id
1 'polypeptide(L)' 'MSALASAETHVEVARARPGRGRGRARREPHAAAATWTLYRLPPEDVEFFQGDTARRHVRLAYRRKNDSEGWSRQLLWP' A
#
# COMPACT_ATOMS: atom_id res chain seq x y z
N MET A 1 18.30 -19.14 14.93
CA MET A 1 17.86 -18.05 15.81
C MET A 1 17.92 -16.75 15.01
N SER A 2 16.77 -16.23 14.58
CA SER A 2 16.43 -14.79 14.48
C SER A 2 15.21 -14.68 13.57
N ALA A 3 14.02 -14.54 14.16
CA ALA A 3 12.84 -14.04 13.47
C ALA A 3 12.56 -12.69 14.12
N LEU A 4 13.03 -11.63 13.46
CA LEU A 4 12.83 -10.26 13.85
C LEU A 4 11.34 -9.91 13.76
N ALA A 5 10.89 -9.13 14.74
CA ALA A 5 9.53 -8.71 14.99
C ALA A 5 8.79 -8.28 13.72
N SER A 6 7.69 -8.95 13.42
CA SER A 6 6.68 -8.46 12.49
C SER A 6 5.89 -7.38 13.22
N ALA A 7 6.28 -6.12 13.05
CA ALA A 7 5.46 -4.99 13.47
C ALA A 7 4.37 -4.79 12.41
N GLU A 8 3.34 -5.62 12.46
CA GLU A 8 2.13 -5.43 11.67
C GLU A 8 1.41 -4.17 12.15
N THR A 9 1.75 -3.02 11.54
CA THR A 9 0.98 -1.78 11.75
C THR A 9 -0.28 -1.89 10.90
N HIS A 10 -1.36 -2.37 11.49
CA HIS A 10 -2.67 -2.46 10.84
C HIS A 10 -3.27 -1.06 10.72
N VAL A 11 -3.36 -0.54 9.50
CA VAL A 11 -4.18 0.65 9.19
C VAL A 11 -5.54 0.16 8.71
N GLU A 12 -6.56 0.31 9.54
CA GLU A 12 -7.94 0.01 9.15
C GLU A 12 -8.49 1.15 8.26
N VAL A 13 -8.60 0.89 6.96
CA VAL A 13 -9.21 1.84 6.01
C VAL A 13 -10.69 1.51 5.84
N ALA A 14 -11.55 2.28 6.51
CA ALA A 14 -12.99 2.21 6.29
C ALA A 14 -13.32 2.53 4.82
N ARG A 15 -13.99 1.61 4.11
CA ARG A 15 -14.40 1.84 2.71
C ARG A 15 -15.51 2.89 2.67
N ALA A 16 -15.25 4.02 2.02
CA ALA A 16 -16.28 5.00 1.73
C ALA A 16 -17.35 4.42 0.81
N ARG A 17 -18.63 4.52 1.20
CA ARG A 17 -19.78 4.10 0.39
C ARG A 17 -19.99 5.11 -0.75
N PRO A 18 -19.86 4.72 -2.03
CA PRO A 18 -20.10 5.65 -3.12
C PRO A 18 -21.60 5.92 -3.25
N GLY A 19 -22.03 7.19 -3.26
CA GLY A 19 -23.43 7.47 -3.63
C GLY A 19 -23.99 8.88 -3.50
N ARG A 20 -23.55 9.74 -2.57
CA ARG A 20 -24.28 11.00 -2.30
C ARG A 20 -23.50 12.31 -2.52
N GLY A 21 -22.17 12.27 -2.73
CA GLY A 21 -21.32 13.47 -2.80
C GLY A 21 -20.82 13.90 -4.19
N ARG A 22 -21.07 13.14 -5.26
CA ARG A 22 -20.40 13.35 -6.57
C ARG A 22 -20.75 14.69 -7.24
N GLY A 23 -22.02 15.12 -7.18
CA GLY A 23 -22.46 16.38 -7.80
C GLY A 23 -21.86 17.62 -7.12
N ARG A 24 -21.77 17.61 -5.79
CA ARG A 24 -21.12 18.66 -5.01
C ARG A 24 -19.62 18.71 -5.26
N ALA A 25 -18.94 17.57 -5.25
CA ALA A 25 -17.49 17.50 -5.51
C ALA A 25 -17.10 18.10 -6.88
N ARG A 26 -17.95 17.98 -7.90
CA ARG A 26 -17.72 18.59 -9.22
C ARG A 26 -17.94 20.11 -9.24
N ARG A 27 -18.90 20.61 -8.46
CA ARG A 27 -19.23 22.05 -8.38
C ARG A 27 -18.31 22.80 -7.40
N GLU A 28 -17.82 22.12 -6.38
CA GLU A 28 -17.01 22.66 -5.30
C GLU A 28 -15.77 21.77 -5.05
N PRO A 29 -14.80 21.72 -5.99
CA PRO A 29 -13.64 20.82 -5.90
C PRO A 29 -12.71 21.12 -4.72
N HIS A 30 -12.76 22.34 -4.18
CA HIS A 30 -11.95 22.78 -3.05
C HIS A 30 -12.71 22.78 -1.72
N ALA A 31 -13.98 22.36 -1.70
CA ALA A 31 -14.73 22.31 -0.46
C ALA A 31 -14.11 21.31 0.51
N ALA A 32 -13.83 21.76 1.72
CA ALA A 32 -13.36 20.89 2.79
C ALA A 32 -14.42 19.82 3.12
N ALA A 33 -13.95 18.59 3.33
CA ALA A 33 -14.77 17.48 3.81
C ALA A 33 -14.35 17.17 5.25
N ALA A 34 -15.16 17.60 6.22
CA ALA A 34 -14.83 17.54 7.65
C ALA A 34 -14.52 16.12 8.17
N THR A 35 -15.02 15.08 7.49
CA THR A 35 -14.80 13.67 7.87
C THR A 35 -13.74 12.98 7.01
N TRP A 36 -13.06 13.70 6.11
CA TRP A 36 -12.04 13.13 5.22
C TRP A 36 -10.64 13.43 5.75
N THR A 37 -9.79 12.41 5.81
CA THR A 37 -8.40 12.53 6.25
C THR A 37 -7.50 11.79 5.26
N LEU A 38 -6.44 12.45 4.80
CA LEU A 38 -5.40 11.84 3.97
C LEU A 38 -4.29 11.29 4.86
N TYR A 39 -3.95 10.02 4.67
CA TYR A 39 -2.78 9.41 5.29
C TYR A 39 -1.72 9.14 4.22
N ARG A 40 -0.45 9.35 4.57
CA ARG A 40 0.71 8.94 3.77
C ARG A 40 1.43 7.83 4.51
N LEU A 41 1.52 6.66 3.88
CA LEU A 41 2.28 5.54 4.41
C LEU A 41 3.61 5.43 3.64
N PRO A 42 4.75 5.82 4.23
CA PRO A 42 6.05 5.55 3.63
C PRO A 42 6.31 4.03 3.69
N PRO A 43 6.56 3.36 2.55
CA PRO A 43 6.76 1.92 2.56
C PRO A 43 8.15 1.56 3.08
N GLU A 44 8.21 0.50 3.90
CA GLU A 44 9.44 -0.19 4.27
C GLU A 44 9.63 -1.46 3.42
N ASP A 45 8.52 -2.12 3.09
CA ASP A 45 8.43 -3.30 2.24
C ASP A 45 7.37 -3.11 1.14
N VAL A 46 7.66 -3.62 -0.07
CA VAL A 46 6.72 -3.68 -1.19
C VAL A 46 6.86 -5.03 -1.89
N GLU A 47 5.75 -5.73 -2.12
CA GLU A 47 5.74 -6.95 -2.94
C GLU A 47 4.99 -6.71 -4.25
N PHE A 48 5.60 -7.10 -5.38
CA PHE A 48 4.95 -7.22 -6.67
C PHE A 48 4.64 -8.69 -6.94
N PHE A 49 3.37 -8.99 -7.19
CA PHE A 49 2.89 -10.33 -7.54
C PHE A 49 2.31 -10.31 -8.95
N GLN A 50 2.86 -11.14 -9.84
CA GLN A 50 2.32 -11.36 -11.17
C GLN A 50 1.75 -12.77 -11.27
N GLY A 51 0.44 -12.83 -11.54
CA GLY A 51 -0.27 -14.08 -11.82
C GLY A 51 0.22 -14.73 -13.11
N ASP A 52 0.37 -16.06 -13.09
CA ASP A 52 0.64 -16.90 -14.26
C ASP A 52 -0.37 -18.05 -14.26
N THR A 53 -0.96 -18.35 -15.41
CA THR A 53 -2.05 -19.33 -15.52
C THR A 53 -1.60 -20.75 -15.24
N ALA A 54 -0.30 -21.06 -15.40
CA ALA A 54 0.31 -22.32 -15.02
C ALA A 54 0.80 -22.33 -13.55
N ARG A 55 0.36 -21.36 -12.72
CA ARG A 55 0.74 -21.16 -11.31
C ARG A 55 2.23 -20.86 -11.09
N ARG A 56 2.95 -20.45 -12.13
CA ARG A 56 4.36 -20.02 -12.03
C ARG A 56 4.43 -18.53 -11.73
N HIS A 57 3.93 -18.15 -10.56
CA HIS A 57 3.84 -16.75 -10.17
C HIS A 57 5.22 -16.11 -10.07
N VAL A 58 5.35 -14.87 -10.54
CA VAL A 58 6.56 -14.07 -10.29
C VAL A 58 6.29 -13.18 -9.09
N ARG A 59 7.12 -13.31 -8.06
CA ARG A 59 7.02 -12.54 -6.82
C ARG A 59 8.32 -11.78 -6.59
N LEU A 60 8.26 -10.46 -6.55
CA LEU A 60 9.41 -9.61 -6.27
C LEU A 60 9.18 -8.84 -4.96
N ALA A 61 10.05 -9.03 -3.99
CA ALA A 61 10.08 -8.23 -2.77
C ALA A 61 11.11 -7.11 -2.90
N TYR A 62 10.70 -5.90 -2.53
CA TYR A 62 11.55 -4.74 -2.36
C TYR A 62 11.55 -4.33 -0.90
N ARG A 63 12.75 -4.17 -0.33
CA ARG A 63 12.95 -3.69 1.04
C ARG A 63 13.77 -2.42 1.05
N ARG A 64 13.33 -1.42 1.80
CA ARG A 64 14.11 -0.20 1.97
C ARG A 64 15.41 -0.55 2.70
N LYS A 65 16.53 -0.03 2.22
CA LYS A 65 17.82 -0.23 2.89
C LYS A 65 17.87 0.69 4.11
N ASN A 66 18.28 0.17 5.26
CA ASN A 66 18.40 0.95 6.49
C ASN A 66 19.56 1.96 6.43
N ASP A 67 20.64 1.60 5.71
CA ASP A 67 21.92 2.33 5.79
C ASP A 67 22.23 3.18 4.53
N SER A 68 21.30 3.26 3.56
CA SER A 68 21.51 4.03 2.33
C SER A 68 20.19 4.39 1.66
N GLU A 69 20.23 5.41 0.78
CA GLU A 69 19.12 5.64 -0.14
C GLU A 69 19.00 4.48 -1.13
N GLY A 70 17.81 3.87 -1.18
CA GLY A 70 17.46 2.87 -2.19
C GLY A 70 16.77 1.63 -1.63
N TRP A 71 16.61 0.65 -2.51
CA TRP A 71 15.87 -0.58 -2.25
C TRP A 71 16.76 -1.79 -2.52
N SER A 72 16.66 -2.82 -1.67
CA SER A 72 17.09 -4.16 -2.03
C SER A 72 15.95 -4.86 -2.78
N ARG A 73 16.29 -5.75 -3.71
CA ARG A 73 15.33 -6.49 -4.54
C ARG A 73 15.62 -7.98 -4.43
N GLN A 74 14.59 -8.76 -4.17
CA GLN A 74 14.67 -10.22 -4.06
C GLN A 74 13.56 -10.89 -4.87
N LEU A 75 13.91 -11.93 -5.62
CA LEU A 75 12.93 -12.85 -6.20
C LEU A 75 12.49 -13.83 -5.11
N LEU A 76 11.18 -13.88 -4.84
CA LEU A 76 10.59 -14.82 -3.89
C LEU A 76 10.15 -16.09 -4.61
N TRP A 77 10.20 -17.21 -3.88
CA TRP A 77 9.65 -18.46 -4.38
C TRP A 77 8.11 -18.39 -4.50
N PRO A 78 7.53 -18.98 -5.56
CA PRO A 78 6.09 -19.17 -5.69
C PRO A 78 5.54 -20.15 -4.65
#